data_AF-A0A255YWJ0-F1
#
_entry.id   AF-A0A255YWJ0-F1
#
_cell.length_a   1.000
_cell.length_b   1.000
_cell.length_c   1.000
_cell.angle_alpha   90.00
_cell.angle_beta   90.00
_cell.angle_gamma   90.00
#
_symmetry.space_group_name_H-M   'P 1'
#
loop_
_entity.id
_entity.type
_entity.pdbx_description
1 polymer ?
#
loop_
_entity_poly.entity_id
_entity_poly.type
_entity_poly.pdbx_seq_one_letter_code
_entity_poly.pdbx_strand_id
1 'polypeptide(L)' 'MPLSDKHPTVKRRRSQLLNHFLAFFVFAVIVVPVNFFTTPDHVWFFWPLVGWMGPLALHTAYAMGLFDRRD' A
#
# COMPACT_ATOMS: atom_id res chain seq x y z
N MET A 1 -9.36 -38.99 11.39
CA MET A 1 -9.68 -38.12 10.24
C MET A 1 -8.62 -37.03 10.20
N PRO A 2 -7.70 -37.00 9.21
CA PRO A 2 -6.62 -36.02 9.20
C PRO A 2 -7.17 -34.64 8.88
N LEU A 3 -6.71 -33.64 9.63
CA LEU A 3 -7.18 -32.26 9.55
C LEU A 3 -6.81 -31.65 8.19
N SER A 4 -7.73 -30.85 7.65
CA SER A 4 -7.58 -30.15 6.37
C SER A 4 -6.62 -28.99 6.55
N ASP A 5 -5.37 -29.19 6.16
CA ASP A 5 -4.30 -28.18 6.18
C ASP A 5 -4.49 -27.16 5.05
N LYS A 6 -5.64 -26.47 5.02
CA LYS A 6 -5.72 -25.20 4.31
C LYS A 6 -4.94 -24.20 5.14
N HIS A 7 -3.67 -23.99 4.78
CA HIS A 7 -2.85 -22.90 5.27
C HIS A 7 -2.90 -21.72 4.27
N PRO A 8 -3.98 -20.89 4.22
CA PRO A 8 -4.06 -19.78 3.27
C PRO A 8 -3.34 -18.51 3.75
N THR A 9 -2.42 -18.60 4.72
CA THR A 9 -2.00 -17.43 5.50
C THR A 9 -0.87 -16.63 4.87
N VAL A 10 -0.03 -17.22 4.02
CA VAL A 10 1.12 -16.50 3.42
C VAL A 10 0.75 -15.77 2.11
N LYS A 11 -0.02 -16.42 1.23
CA LYS A 11 -0.31 -15.90 -0.13
C LYS A 11 -1.22 -14.66 -0.10
N ARG A 12 -2.15 -14.60 0.86
CA ARG A 12 -3.12 -13.50 1.00
C ARG A 12 -2.50 -12.22 1.57
N ARG A 13 -1.55 -12.33 2.52
CA ARG A 13 -0.81 -11.17 3.06
C ARG A 13 0.08 -10.51 1.99
N ARG A 14 0.78 -11.31 1.17
CA ARG A 14 1.61 -10.79 0.06
C ARG A 14 0.79 -10.07 -1.01
N SER A 15 -0.39 -10.60 -1.34
CA SER A 15 -1.31 -9.99 -2.31
C SER A 15 -1.83 -8.62 -1.84
N GLN A 16 -2.18 -8.48 -0.56
CA GLN A 16 -2.63 -7.19 0.00
C GLN A 16 -1.54 -6.10 -0.05
N LEU A 17 -0.28 -6.47 0.21
CA LEU A 17 0.87 -5.58 0.05
C LEU A 17 1.04 -5.15 -1.40
N LEU A 18 1.11 -6.12 -2.32
CA LEU A 18 1.27 -5.83 -3.75
C LEU A 18 0.15 -4.94 -4.29
N ASN A 19 -1.10 -5.18 -3.88
CA ASN A 19 -2.23 -4.35 -4.32
C ASN A 19 -2.13 -2.91 -3.80
N HIS A 20 -1.60 -2.69 -2.59
CA HIS A 20 -1.36 -1.35 -2.06
C HIS A 20 -0.21 -0.62 -2.75
N PHE A 21 0.91 -1.30 -2.98
CA PHE A 21 2.02 -0.72 -3.75
C PHE A 21 1.60 -0.38 -5.18
N LEU A 22 0.79 -1.24 -5.80
CA LEU A 22 0.25 -0.98 -7.13
C LEU A 22 -0.70 0.22 -7.13
N ALA A 23 -1.60 0.31 -6.15
CA ALA A 23 -2.48 1.47 -6.00
C ALA A 23 -1.69 2.77 -5.79
N PHE A 24 -0.61 2.75 -5.00
CA PHE A 24 0.28 3.89 -4.82
C PHE A 24 0.96 4.30 -6.13
N PHE A 25 1.49 3.34 -6.90
CA PHE A 25 2.12 3.62 -8.19
C PHE A 25 1.12 4.20 -9.19
N VAL A 26 -0.07 3.62 -9.30
CA VAL A 26 -1.14 4.12 -10.18
C VAL A 26 -1.54 5.54 -9.77
N PHE A 27 -1.70 5.78 -8.46
CA PHE A 27 -2.01 7.10 -7.94
C PHE A 27 -0.92 8.13 -8.27
N ALA A 28 0.36 7.79 -8.07
CA ALA A 28 1.48 8.66 -8.41
C ALA A 28 1.54 8.99 -9.91
N VAL A 29 1.34 7.99 -10.78
CA VAL A 29 1.31 8.16 -12.24
C VAL A 29 0.16 9.04 -12.70
N ILE A 30 -0.95 9.12 -11.95
CA ILE A 30 -2.08 10.01 -12.26
C ILE A 30 -1.84 11.42 -11.70
N VAL A 31 -1.47 11.53 -10.42
CA VAL A 31 -1.38 12.82 -9.72
C VAL A 31 -0.25 13.71 -10.24
N VAL A 32 0.87 13.13 -10.65
CA VAL A 32 2.00 13.89 -11.22
C VAL A 32 1.58 14.62 -12.50
N PRO A 33 1.10 13.96 -13.57
CA PRO A 33 0.64 14.67 -14.76
C PRO A 33 -0.55 15.58 -14.47
N VAL A 34 -1.49 15.20 -13.61
CA VAL A 34 -2.62 16.08 -13.24
C VAL A 34 -2.12 17.43 -12.70
N ASN A 35 -1.10 17.42 -11.84
CA ASN A 35 -0.49 18.66 -11.35
C ASN A 35 0.13 19.48 -12.50
N PHE A 36 0.93 18.85 -13.36
CA PHE A 36 1.54 19.53 -14.51
C PHE A 36 0.50 20.13 -15.47
N PHE A 37 -0.65 19.48 -15.65
CA PHE A 37 -1.72 19.96 -16.54
C PHE A 37 -2.62 21.03 -15.92
N THR A 38 -2.88 20.98 -14.60
CA THR A 38 -3.80 21.94 -13.96
C THR A 38 -3.08 23.15 -13.36
N THR A 39 -1.92 22.95 -12.75
CA THR A 39 -1.24 23.96 -11.93
C THR A 39 0.28 23.74 -11.97
N PRO A 40 0.93 23.97 -13.13
CA PRO A 40 2.37 23.75 -13.28
C PRO A 40 3.23 24.65 -12.38
N ASP A 41 2.72 25.83 -11.99
CA ASP A 41 3.42 26.76 -11.10
C ASP A 41 3.39 26.34 -9.62
N HIS A 42 2.61 25.32 -9.26
CA HIS A 42 2.42 24.89 -7.88
C HIS A 42 2.57 23.37 -7.73
N VAL A 43 3.67 22.96 -7.10
CA VAL A 43 4.03 21.55 -6.85
C VAL A 43 3.23 20.98 -5.68
N TRP A 44 1.92 20.83 -5.83
CA TRP A 44 1.05 20.24 -4.82
C TRP A 44 1.05 18.70 -4.82
N PHE A 45 1.51 18.04 -5.89
CA PHE A 45 1.54 16.56 -5.96
C PHE A 45 2.43 15.93 -4.87
N PHE A 46 3.38 16.68 -4.31
CA PHE A 46 4.28 16.26 -3.25
C PHE A 46 3.53 15.94 -1.95
N TRP A 47 2.51 16.74 -1.61
CA TRP A 47 1.72 16.58 -0.39
C TRP A 47 1.05 15.21 -0.28
N PRO A 48 0.28 14.74 -1.27
CA PRO A 48 -0.27 13.41 -1.20
C PRO A 48 0.84 12.35 -1.31
N LEU A 49 1.86 12.53 -2.16
CA LEU A 49 2.96 11.56 -2.27
C LEU A 49 3.65 11.26 -0.93
N VAL A 50 3.94 12.31 -0.14
CA VAL A 50 4.57 12.17 1.18
C VAL A 50 3.56 11.82 2.26
N GLY A 51 2.38 12.42 2.24
CA GLY A 51 1.32 12.14 3.21
C GLY A 51 0.87 10.68 3.22
N TRP A 52 0.85 10.04 2.03
CA TRP A 52 0.48 8.64 1.90
C TRP A 52 1.56 7.65 2.35
N MET A 53 2.80 8.10 2.62
CA MET A 53 3.86 7.22 3.13
C MET A 53 3.58 6.66 4.52
N GLY A 54 2.87 7.42 5.37
CA GLY A 54 2.48 6.97 6.72
C GLY A 54 1.52 5.78 6.70
N PRO A 55 0.34 5.90 6.04
CA PRO A 55 -0.57 4.77 5.84
C PRO A 55 0.09 3.57 5.14
N LEU A 56 0.97 3.81 4.16
CA LEU A 56 1.72 2.75 3.49
C LEU A 56 2.64 1.98 4.45
N ALA A 57 3.34 2.69 5.33
CA ALA A 57 4.17 2.09 6.37
C ALA A 57 3.33 1.27 7.37
N LEU A 58 2.18 1.79 7.78
CA LEU A 58 1.25 1.10 8.67
C LEU A 58 0.70 -0.20 8.05
N HIS A 59 0.28 -0.16 6.79
CA HIS A 59 -0.16 -1.35 6.07
C HIS A 59 0.95 -2.39 5.90
N THR A 60 2.17 -1.92 5.65
CA THR A 60 3.36 -2.78 5.55
C THR A 60 3.65 -3.46 6.89
N ALA A 61 3.65 -2.71 7.99
CA ALA A 61 3.78 -3.25 9.35
C ALA A 61 2.68 -4.28 9.67
N TYR A 62 1.43 -3.97 9.32
CA TYR A 62 0.30 -4.87 9.52
C TYR A 62 0.42 -6.17 8.69
N ALA A 63 0.77 -6.05 7.42
CA ALA A 63 0.90 -7.19 6.52
C ALA A 63 2.12 -8.08 6.86
N MET A 64 3.22 -7.50 7.35
CA MET A 64 4.35 -8.23 7.91
C MET A 64 4.00 -8.95 9.23
N GLY A 65 2.80 -8.72 9.78
CA GLY A 65 2.37 -9.35 11.02
C GLY A 65 3.05 -8.75 12.25
N LEU A 66 3.45 -7.46 12.21
CA LEU A 66 3.98 -6.78 13.39
C LEU A 66 2.97 -6.78 14.56
N PHE A 67 1.69 -6.90 14.25
CA PHE A 67 0.59 -7.03 15.22
C PHE A 67 0.09 -8.47 15.40
N ASP A 68 0.70 -9.46 14.71
CA ASP A 68 0.43 -10.89 14.88
C ASP A 68 1.17 -11.38 16.14
N ARG A 69 0.80 -10.83 17.31
CA ARG A 69 1.20 -11.39 18.59
C ARG A 69 0.49 -12.74 18.72
N ARG A 70 1.27 -13.81 18.74
CA ARG A 70 0.82 -15.15 19.12
C ARG A 70 0.87 -15.23 20.64
N ASP A 71 -0.27 -15.15 21.29
CA ASP A 71 -0.55 -15.75 22.60
C ASP A 71 -0.89 -17.25 22.45
#